data_AF-A0A060HHH5-F1
#
_entry.id   AF-A0A060HHH5-F1
#
_cell.length_a   1.000
_cell.length_b   1.000
_cell.length_c   1.000
_cell.angle_alpha   90.00
_cell.angle_beta   90.00
_cell.angle_gamma   90.00
#
_symmetry.space_group_name_H-M   'P 1'
#
loop_
_entity.id
_entity.type
_entity.pdbx_description
1 polymer ?
#
loop_
_entity_poly.entity_id
_entity_poly.type
_entity_poly.pdbx_seq_one_letter_code
_entity_poly.pdbx_strand_id
1 'polypeptide(L)'
;MKGRNSDEIDELNQAINEQSDEQRKIATRFGKAMNDFATERSLETCLEALNLSIQLANIRAKVSNSWEHYARLLEGEVVRLSKQVEKKQQ
;
A
#
# COMPACT_ATOMS: atom_id res chain seq x y z
N MET A 1 13.49 -26.05 0.30
CA MET A 1 12.97 -25.30 -0.86
C MET A 1 12.14 -24.15 -0.32
N LYS A 2 12.68 -22.92 -0.30
CA LYS A 2 11.84 -21.73 -0.18
C LYS A 2 10.91 -21.77 -1.39
N GLY A 3 9.60 -21.87 -1.14
CA GLY A 3 8.62 -21.91 -2.22
C GLY A 3 8.62 -20.55 -2.92
N ARG A 4 8.40 -20.55 -4.23
CA ARG A 4 8.26 -19.35 -5.09
C ARG A 4 7.33 -18.27 -4.49
N ASN A 5 6.35 -18.68 -3.67
CA ASN A 5 5.45 -17.82 -2.93
C ASN A 5 6.12 -17.05 -1.76
N SER A 6 7.15 -17.61 -1.12
CA SER A 6 7.86 -16.96 -0.01
C SER A 6 8.66 -15.76 -0.50
N ASP A 7 9.32 -15.88 -1.64
CA ASP A 7 10.12 -14.79 -2.20
C ASP A 7 9.18 -13.68 -2.74
N GLU A 8 8.05 -14.07 -3.35
CA GLU A 8 7.00 -13.12 -3.77
C GLU A 8 6.37 -12.36 -2.58
N ILE A 9 6.15 -13.03 -1.45
CA ILE A 9 5.66 -12.40 -0.20
C ILE A 9 6.68 -11.39 0.35
N ASP A 10 7.97 -11.73 0.32
CA ASP A 10 9.05 -10.85 0.80
C ASP A 10 9.18 -9.60 -0.10
N GLU A 11 9.16 -9.78 -1.42
CA GLU A 11 9.16 -8.68 -2.41
C GLU A 11 7.94 -7.77 -2.24
N LEU A 12 6.76 -8.35 -2.05
CA LEU A 12 5.53 -7.60 -1.88
C LEU A 12 5.51 -6.82 -0.55
N ASN A 13 6.04 -7.40 0.52
CA ASN A 13 6.24 -6.71 1.80
C ASN A 13 7.15 -5.48 1.64
N GLN A 14 8.25 -5.61 0.90
CA GLN A 14 9.12 -4.48 0.61
C GLN A 14 8.38 -3.40 -0.18
N ALA A 15 7.67 -3.77 -1.23
CA ALA A 15 6.88 -2.83 -2.04
C ALA A 15 5.81 -2.10 -1.21
N ILE A 16 5.11 -2.80 -0.31
CA ILE A 16 4.14 -2.22 0.61
C ILE A 16 4.79 -1.17 1.51
N ASN A 17 5.96 -1.46 2.08
CA ASN A 17 6.67 -0.54 2.94
C ASN A 17 7.07 0.74 2.19
N GLU A 18 7.66 0.59 1.00
CA GLU A 18 8.05 1.70 0.13
C GLU A 18 6.85 2.58 -0.25
N GLN A 19 5.75 1.96 -0.69
CA GLN A 19 4.52 2.67 -1.05
C GLN A 19 3.88 3.37 0.15
N SER A 20 3.92 2.76 1.34
CA SER A 20 3.40 3.35 2.58
C SER A 20 4.22 4.55 3.02
N ASP A 21 5.55 4.49 2.87
CA ASP A 21 6.44 5.62 3.12
C ASP A 21 6.18 6.78 2.16
N GLU A 22 5.97 6.47 0.88
CA GLU A 22 5.62 7.48 -0.11
C GLU A 22 4.25 8.10 0.17
N GLN A 23 3.24 7.30 0.55
CA GLN A 23 1.94 7.79 0.98
C GLN A 23 2.07 8.77 2.16
N ARG A 24 2.89 8.45 3.17
CA ARG A 24 3.15 9.36 4.30
C ARG A 24 3.76 10.69 3.84
N LYS A 25 4.74 10.65 2.95
CA LYS A 25 5.38 11.87 2.41
C LYS A 25 4.39 12.75 1.67
N ILE A 26 3.55 12.17 0.81
CA ILE A 26 2.53 12.92 0.06
C ILE A 26 1.47 13.46 1.02
N ALA A 27 1.06 12.71 2.05
CA ALA A 27 0.09 13.16 3.05
C ALA A 27 0.57 14.40 3.81
N THR A 28 1.84 14.40 4.24
CA THR A 28 2.45 15.56 4.88
C THR A 28 2.47 16.78 3.96
N ARG A 29 2.85 16.59 2.68
CA ARG A 29 2.86 17.67 1.68
C ARG A 29 1.45 18.21 1.42
N PHE A 30 0.47 17.33 1.30
CA PHE A 30 -0.93 17.72 1.11
C PHE A 30 -1.45 18.53 2.31
N GLY A 31 -1.14 18.11 3.55
CA GLY A 31 -1.50 18.87 4.74
C GLY A 31 -0.93 20.30 4.73
N LYS A 32 0.32 20.46 4.29
CA LYS A 32 0.93 21.78 4.09
C LYS A 32 0.19 22.59 3.01
N ALA A 33 -0.01 22.01 1.82
CA ALA A 33 -0.68 22.70 0.72
C ALA A 33 -2.11 23.12 1.06
N MET A 34 -2.82 22.33 1.87
CA MET A 34 -4.15 22.71 2.37
C MET A 34 -4.11 23.90 3.34
N ASN A 35 -3.08 23.99 4.19
CA ASN A 35 -2.88 25.16 5.05
C ASN A 35 -2.54 26.41 4.23
N ASP A 36 -1.68 26.27 3.23
CA ASP A 36 -1.30 27.35 2.31
C ASP A 36 -2.55 27.83 1.54
N PHE A 37 -3.37 26.91 1.02
CA PHE A 37 -4.65 27.22 0.39
C PHE A 37 -5.64 27.91 1.34
N ALA A 38 -5.77 27.44 2.59
CA ALA A 38 -6.68 28.04 3.56
C ALA A 38 -6.29 29.49 3.90
N THR A 39 -4.98 29.78 3.87
CA THR A 39 -4.40 31.08 4.19
C THR A 39 -4.46 32.05 3.01
N GLU A 40 -3.96 31.63 1.84
CA GLU A 40 -3.81 32.51 0.67
C GLU A 40 -5.06 32.55 -0.21
N ARG A 41 -5.79 31.44 -0.30
CA ARG A 41 -7.00 31.27 -1.14
C ARG A 41 -6.78 31.65 -2.60
N SER A 42 -5.56 31.39 -3.10
CA SER A 42 -5.17 31.65 -4.49
C SER A 42 -5.53 30.46 -5.39
N LEU A 43 -5.67 30.71 -6.70
CA LEU A 43 -5.85 29.63 -7.67
C LEU A 43 -4.66 28.66 -7.66
N GLU A 44 -3.45 29.20 -7.48
CA GLU A 44 -2.21 28.43 -7.45
C GLU A 44 -2.19 27.42 -6.28
N THR A 45 -2.46 27.89 -5.06
CA THR A 45 -2.53 27.01 -3.88
C THR A 45 -3.67 25.99 -3.97
N CYS A 46 -4.80 26.34 -4.61
CA CYS A 46 -5.89 25.42 -4.89
C CYS A 46 -5.45 24.28 -5.84
N LEU A 47 -4.77 24.63 -6.94
CA LEU A 47 -4.28 23.64 -7.91
C LEU A 47 -3.19 22.74 -7.32
N GLU A 48 -2.32 23.28 -6.46
CA GLU A 48 -1.33 22.48 -5.75
C GLU A 48 -1.99 21.47 -4.81
N ALA A 49 -2.93 21.92 -3.98
CA ALA A 49 -3.69 21.04 -3.08
C ALA A 49 -4.45 19.96 -3.85
N LEU A 50 -5.10 20.32 -4.97
CA LEU A 50 -5.81 19.39 -5.84
C LEU A 50 -4.85 18.34 -6.41
N ASN A 51 -3.70 18.75 -6.96
CA ASN A 51 -2.71 17.84 -7.52
C ASN A 51 -2.21 16.83 -6.46
N LEU A 52 -1.93 17.30 -5.25
CA LEU A 52 -1.51 16.43 -4.14
C LEU A 52 -2.63 15.48 -3.68
N SER A 53 -3.90 15.91 -3.72
CA SER A 53 -5.04 15.04 -3.42
C SER A 53 -5.19 13.89 -4.43
N ILE A 54 -4.94 14.16 -5.71
CA ILE A 54 -4.97 13.15 -6.78
C ILE A 54 -3.84 12.14 -6.57
N GLN A 55 -2.63 12.63 -6.27
CA GLN A 55 -1.49 11.77 -5.94
C GLN A 55 -1.76 10.89 -4.71
N LEU A 56 -2.39 11.45 -3.67
CA LEU A 56 -2.82 10.69 -2.48
C LEU A 56 -3.82 9.58 -2.82
N ALA A 57 -4.81 9.86 -3.66
CA ALA A 57 -5.78 8.85 -4.07
C ALA A 57 -5.10 7.70 -4.83
N ASN A 58 -4.16 8.03 -5.72
CA ASN A 58 -3.42 7.07 -6.52
C ASN A 58 -2.52 6.16 -5.66
N ILE A 59 -1.72 6.73 -4.75
CA ILE A 59 -0.85 5.91 -3.90
C ILE A 59 -1.67 5.06 -2.92
N ARG A 60 -2.80 5.57 -2.40
CA ARG A 60 -3.70 4.79 -1.54
C ARG A 60 -4.26 3.57 -2.28
N ALA A 61 -4.65 3.71 -3.55
CA ALA A 61 -5.08 2.58 -4.36
C ALA A 61 -3.96 1.55 -4.55
N LYS A 62 -2.72 1.99 -4.83
CA LYS A 62 -1.56 1.09 -4.96
C LYS A 62 -1.28 0.31 -3.67
N VAL A 63 -1.27 0.99 -2.52
CA VAL A 63 -1.06 0.36 -1.21
C VAL A 63 -2.16 -0.66 -0.92
N SER A 64 -3.41 -0.30 -1.17
CA SER A 64 -4.56 -1.20 -0.96
C SER A 64 -4.46 -2.47 -1.82
N ASN A 65 -4.13 -2.32 -3.10
CA ASN A 65 -3.98 -3.45 -4.01
C ASN A 65 -2.82 -4.38 -3.60
N SER A 66 -1.71 -3.81 -3.15
CA SER A 66 -0.56 -4.59 -2.69
C SER A 66 -0.89 -5.39 -1.43
N TRP A 67 -1.60 -4.79 -0.47
CA TRP A 67 -2.09 -5.50 0.73
C TRP A 67 -3.11 -6.60 0.39
N GLU A 68 -4.00 -6.35 -0.57
CA GLU A 68 -4.95 -7.37 -1.01
C GLU A 68 -4.22 -8.57 -1.64
N HIS A 69 -3.23 -8.31 -2.51
CA HIS A 69 -2.41 -9.37 -3.10
C HIS A 69 -1.66 -10.15 -2.01
N TYR A 70 -1.11 -9.45 -1.03
CA TYR A 70 -0.39 -10.06 0.10
C TYR A 70 -1.29 -10.98 0.92
N ALA A 71 -2.50 -10.50 1.25
CA ALA A 71 -3.47 -11.29 2.00
C ALA A 71 -3.87 -12.58 1.26
N ARG A 72 -4.09 -12.51 -0.06
CA ARG A 72 -4.43 -13.68 -0.88
C ARG A 72 -3.30 -14.70 -0.94
N LEU A 73 -2.05 -14.26 -1.04
CA LEU A 73 -0.89 -15.16 -1.02
C LEU A 73 -0.76 -15.88 0.33
N LEU A 74 -0.92 -15.15 1.44
CA LEU A 74 -0.90 -15.73 2.78
C LEU A 74 -2.04 -16.73 2.99
N GLU A 75 -3.25 -16.40 2.56
CA GLU A 75 -4.40 -17.31 2.64
C GLU A 75 -4.13 -18.61 1.87
N GLY A 76 -3.57 -18.51 0.66
CA GLY A 76 -3.16 -19.66 -0.14
C GLY A 76 -2.13 -20.54 0.59
N GLU A 77 -1.13 -19.94 1.23
CA GLU A 77 -0.13 -20.67 2.01
C GLU A 77 -0.72 -21.34 3.25
N VAL A 78 -1.63 -20.67 3.97
CA VAL A 78 -2.36 -21.25 5.11
C VAL A 78 -3.16 -22.47 4.67
N VAL A 79 -3.95 -22.36 3.61
CA VAL A 79 -4.74 -23.48 3.08
C VAL A 79 -3.85 -24.65 2.65
N ARG A 80 -2.72 -24.36 1.99
CA ARG A 80 -1.75 -25.38 1.56
C ARG A 80 -1.15 -26.12 2.76
N LEU A 81 -0.73 -25.39 3.79
CA LEU A 81 -0.13 -25.95 5.00
C LEU A 81 -1.15 -26.77 5.80
N SER A 82 -2.38 -26.29 5.97
CA SER A 82 -3.45 -27.02 6.65
C SER A 82 -3.71 -28.39 6.01
N LYS A 83 -3.82 -28.44 4.68
CA LYS A 83 -3.97 -29.71 3.94
C LYS A 83 -2.78 -30.67 4.12
N GLN A 84 -1.57 -30.15 4.28
CA GLN A 84 -0.39 -30.99 4.52
C GLN A 84 -0.37 -31.57 5.95
N VAL A 85 -0.87 -30.81 6.92
CA VAL A 85 -1.02 -31.28 8.31
C VAL A 85 -2.07 -32.38 8.38
N GLU A 86 -3.24 -32.19 7.77
CA GLU A 86 -4.31 -33.21 7.72
C GLU A 86 -3.81 -34.53 7.11
N LYS A 87 -3.07 -34.47 5.99
CA LYS A 87 -2.50 -35.65 5.34
C LYS A 87 -1.44 -36.39 6.16
N LYS A 88 -0.77 -35.71 7.10
CA LYS A 88 0.22 -36.35 8.00
C LYS A 88 -0.43 -36.99 9.23
N GLN A 89 -1.69 -36.68 9.50
CA GLN A 89 -2.46 -37.23 10.64
C GLN A 89 -3.31 -38.45 10.25
N GLN A 90 -3.41 -38.76 8.96
CA GLN A 90 -4.01 -39.98 8.40
C GLN A 90 -2.91 -41.01 8.11
#